data_AF-A0A969GEJ9-F1
#
_entry.id   AF-A0A969GEJ9-F1
#
_cell.length_a   1.000
_cell.length_b   1.000
_cell.length_c   1.000
_cell.angle_alpha   90.00
_cell.angle_beta   90.00
_cell.angle_gamma   90.00
#
_symmetry.space_group_name_H-M   'P 1'
#
loop_
_entity.id
_entity.type
_entity.pdbx_description
1 polymer ?
#
loop_
_entity_poly.entity_id
_entity_poly.type
_entity_poly.pdbx_seq_one_letter_code
_entity_poly.pdbx_strand_id
1 'polypeptide(L)'
;MALEPITDGLAEQLAHYGVEIEPTMVLDPQNEPFPMTVERDVGGFTMQEIQSFDYPYFVDVRSDGMGQESPIIANVPAVTLNWVSPVVAHGTGNEADDHTEAASEEVTEVVAEEAAGAVADPGREVVTLLESSPDAWTSPSPVIQPDGEAYPEFGFPPGEERGVQPLAVSVRGRFDSFFAGQPSPLEAAAAAGEIPAVSPATSAIDQSPESARLVVFGSGDFLNDTVFSISSQISFDRYLNSLQLLQNAVDWSVEDLDLLDIRARGSYARVLEPLETSEESFWEIINYGVVLLALLAIGLIWAARRRNETPMELVESEPDPSQEESSHEQA
;
A
#
# COMPACT_ATOMS: atom_id res chain seq x y z
N MET A 1 3.53 -2.05 23.10
CA MET A 1 2.23 -1.34 23.03
C MET A 1 1.18 -2.33 22.56
N ALA A 2 -0.07 -2.14 22.94
CA ALA A 2 -1.19 -2.95 22.47
C ALA A 2 -2.26 -2.00 21.94
N LEU A 3 -2.97 -2.41 20.90
CA LEU A 3 -4.10 -1.65 20.37
C LEU A 3 -5.35 -1.91 21.18
N GLU A 4 -6.22 -0.91 21.25
CA GLU A 4 -7.51 -1.01 21.94
C GLU A 4 -8.63 -1.03 20.89
N PRO A 5 -9.58 -1.97 20.99
CA PRO A 5 -10.73 -2.01 20.09
C PRO A 5 -11.64 -0.79 20.33
N ILE A 6 -12.26 -0.29 19.27
CA ILE A 6 -13.25 0.79 19.36
C ILE A 6 -14.56 0.21 19.90
N THR A 7 -15.01 0.67 21.07
CA THR A 7 -16.23 0.18 21.74
C THR A 7 -17.37 1.21 21.80
N ASP A 8 -17.28 2.26 20.99
CA ASP A 8 -18.15 3.44 21.11
C ASP A 8 -19.48 3.32 20.31
N GLY A 9 -19.87 2.12 19.90
CA GLY A 9 -21.11 1.91 19.12
C GLY A 9 -20.95 2.08 17.60
N LEU A 10 -19.74 2.39 17.13
CA LEU A 10 -19.47 2.63 15.70
C LEU A 10 -19.64 1.37 14.86
N ALA A 11 -19.19 0.21 15.36
CA ALA A 11 -19.30 -1.06 14.64
C ALA A 11 -20.77 -1.43 14.39
N GLU A 12 -21.61 -1.26 15.41
CA GLU A 12 -23.05 -1.48 15.36
C GLU A 12 -23.74 -0.49 14.40
N GLN A 13 -23.28 0.76 14.39
CA GLN A 13 -23.78 1.78 13.47
C GLN A 13 -23.42 1.44 12.01
N LEU A 14 -22.19 1.02 11.74
CA LEU A 14 -21.75 0.63 10.41
C LEU A 14 -22.47 -0.64 9.94
N ALA A 15 -22.63 -1.63 10.82
CA ALA A 15 -23.36 -2.86 10.53
C ALA A 15 -24.82 -2.56 10.13
N HIS A 16 -25.47 -1.61 10.81
CA HIS A 16 -26.80 -1.12 10.43
C HIS A 16 -26.83 -0.54 9.00
N TYR A 17 -25.76 0.11 8.56
CA TYR A 17 -25.63 0.64 7.21
C TYR A 17 -25.13 -0.38 6.18
N GLY A 18 -24.89 -1.62 6.58
CA GLY A 18 -24.47 -2.71 5.70
C GLY A 18 -22.95 -2.89 5.58
N VAL A 19 -22.17 -2.32 6.50
CA VAL A 19 -20.70 -2.43 6.52
C VAL A 19 -20.23 -3.06 7.82
N GLU A 20 -19.46 -4.13 7.74
CA GLU A 20 -18.88 -4.83 8.87
C GLU A 20 -17.37 -4.57 8.92
N ILE A 21 -16.85 -4.36 10.12
CA ILE A 21 -15.40 -4.31 10.37
C ILE A 21 -15.07 -5.55 11.19
N GLU A 22 -14.20 -6.40 10.66
CA GLU A 22 -13.80 -7.60 11.38
C GLU A 22 -12.92 -7.23 12.59
N PRO A 23 -13.11 -7.87 13.76
CA PRO A 23 -12.34 -7.60 14.96
C PRO A 23 -10.95 -8.28 14.92
N THR A 24 -10.27 -8.17 13.78
CA THR A 24 -8.95 -8.71 13.49
C THR A 24 -8.11 -7.63 12.82
N MET A 25 -6.80 -7.83 12.77
CA MET A 25 -5.89 -6.98 12.01
C MET A 25 -5.29 -7.74 10.85
N VAL A 26 -5.07 -7.04 9.74
CA VAL A 26 -4.39 -7.57 8.57
C VAL A 26 -2.88 -7.44 8.74
N LEU A 27 -2.18 -8.53 8.44
CA LEU A 27 -0.75 -8.62 8.29
C LEU A 27 -0.46 -8.98 6.84
N ASP A 28 0.41 -8.23 6.18
CA ASP A 28 0.73 -8.41 4.77
C ASP A 28 2.25 -8.43 4.54
N PRO A 29 2.81 -9.44 3.85
CA PRO A 29 4.21 -9.40 3.42
C PRO A 29 4.52 -8.19 2.53
N GLN A 30 3.54 -7.66 1.79
CA GLN A 30 3.66 -6.39 1.10
C GLN A 30 3.39 -5.24 2.08
N ASN A 31 4.46 -4.77 2.74
CA ASN A 31 4.38 -3.72 3.74
C ASN A 31 5.39 -2.59 3.55
N GLU A 32 5.15 -1.48 4.23
CA GLU A 32 6.15 -0.43 4.43
C GLU A 32 7.08 -0.81 5.60
N PRO A 33 8.40 -0.92 5.37
CA PRO A 33 9.34 -1.30 6.43
C PRO A 33 9.38 -0.27 7.56
N PHE A 34 9.45 -0.76 8.80
CA PHE A 34 9.54 0.07 10.00
C PHE A 34 11.02 0.31 10.40
N PRO A 35 11.43 1.54 10.76
CA PRO A 35 12.80 1.83 11.12
C PRO A 35 13.00 1.54 12.61
N MET A 36 13.83 0.56 12.94
CA MET A 36 14.18 0.23 14.32
C MET A 36 15.63 0.57 14.61
N THR A 37 15.87 1.24 15.74
CA THR A 37 17.22 1.44 16.26
C THR A 37 17.64 0.22 17.05
N VAL A 38 18.63 -0.51 16.55
CA VAL A 38 19.21 -1.68 17.22
C VAL A 38 20.57 -1.33 17.82
N GLU A 39 20.85 -1.87 19.01
CA GLU A 39 22.17 -1.75 19.63
C GLU A 39 23.10 -2.85 19.11
N ARG A 40 24.24 -2.44 18.55
CA ARG A 40 25.25 -3.35 18.02
C ARG A 40 26.57 -3.14 18.73
N ASP A 41 27.11 -4.19 19.32
CA ASP A 41 28.47 -4.17 19.86
C ASP A 41 29.49 -4.45 18.75
N VAL A 42 30.31 -3.46 18.44
CA VAL A 42 31.43 -3.62 17.49
C VAL A 42 32.73 -3.32 18.22
N GLY A 43 33.50 -4.37 18.50
CA GLY A 43 34.82 -4.22 19.14
C GLY A 43 34.76 -3.68 20.58
N GLY A 44 33.67 -3.95 21.32
CA GLY A 44 33.48 -3.48 22.70
C GLY A 44 32.88 -2.08 22.82
N PHE A 45 32.42 -1.49 21.73
CA PHE A 45 31.63 -0.26 21.71
C PHE A 45 30.21 -0.57 21.26
N THR A 46 29.22 -0.15 22.04
CA THR A 46 27.81 -0.20 21.66
C THR A 46 27.49 0.98 20.77
N MET A 47 27.09 0.71 19.53
CA MET A 47 26.61 1.71 18.58
C MET A 47 25.14 1.48 18.28
N GLN A 48 24.40 2.57 18.06
CA GLN A 48 23.04 2.53 17.58
C GLN A 48 23.05 2.52 16.05
N GLU A 49 22.48 1.48 15.46
CA GLU A 49 22.32 1.32 14.01
C GLU A 49 20.81 1.34 13.71
N ILE A 50 20.40 2.13 12.71
CA ILE A 50 19.00 2.10 12.25
C ILE A 50 18.90 1.00 11.20
N GLN A 51 18.01 0.04 11.43
CA GLN A 51 17.72 -1.05 10.51
C GLN A 51 16.24 -1.00 10.12
N SER A 52 15.95 -1.21 8.84
CA SER A 52 14.58 -1.39 8.35
C SER A 52 14.12 -2.82 8.63
N PHE A 53 12.94 -2.95 9.24
CA PHE A 53 12.33 -4.21 9.61
C PHE A 53 11.00 -4.35 8.88
N ASP A 54 10.79 -5.47 8.18
CA ASP A 54 9.53 -5.72 7.47
C ASP A 54 8.41 -5.90 8.50
N TYR A 55 7.48 -4.94 8.51
CA TYR A 55 6.48 -4.80 9.55
C TYR A 55 5.09 -4.99 8.94
N PRO A 56 4.55 -6.23 8.95
CA PRO A 56 3.40 -6.60 8.12
C PRO A 56 2.09 -5.89 8.50
N TYR A 57 2.00 -5.25 9.66
CA TYR A 57 0.86 -4.41 10.03
C TYR A 57 0.81 -3.06 9.29
N PHE A 58 1.87 -2.69 8.56
CA PHE A 58 1.92 -1.49 7.73
C PHE A 58 1.64 -1.89 6.28
N VAL A 59 0.40 -2.29 6.01
CA VAL A 59 -0.01 -2.85 4.72
C VAL A 59 0.20 -1.81 3.62
N ASP A 60 1.08 -2.11 2.65
CA ASP A 60 1.38 -1.25 1.51
C ASP A 60 0.45 -1.62 0.35
N VAL A 61 -0.64 -0.88 0.22
CA VAL A 61 -1.59 -1.05 -0.88
C VAL A 61 -1.07 -0.30 -2.09
N ARG A 62 -0.86 -1.02 -3.19
CA ARG A 62 -0.35 -0.50 -4.47
C ARG A 62 -1.45 -0.52 -5.52
N SER A 63 -1.17 0.01 -6.71
CA SER A 63 -2.18 0.22 -7.77
C SER A 63 -2.98 -1.01 -8.21
N ASP A 64 -2.44 -2.21 -7.99
CA ASP A 64 -3.05 -3.51 -8.25
C ASP A 64 -4.07 -3.92 -7.17
N GLY A 65 -3.87 -3.52 -5.92
CA GLY A 65 -4.84 -3.65 -4.82
C GLY A 65 -5.75 -2.42 -4.67
N MET A 66 -5.92 -1.61 -5.72
CA MET A 66 -6.74 -0.40 -5.69
C MET A 66 -7.86 -0.44 -6.72
N GLY A 67 -9.07 -0.09 -6.30
CA GLY A 67 -10.25 0.06 -7.15
C GLY A 67 -10.13 1.25 -8.10
N GLN A 68 -9.37 1.10 -9.19
CA GLN A 68 -9.02 2.17 -10.14
C GLN A 68 -10.22 2.81 -10.86
N GLU A 69 -11.39 2.17 -10.82
CA GLU A 69 -12.64 2.74 -11.35
C GLU A 69 -13.20 3.85 -10.45
N SER A 70 -12.81 3.87 -9.16
CA SER A 70 -13.28 4.87 -8.21
C SER A 70 -12.49 6.17 -8.32
N PRO A 71 -13.16 7.34 -8.43
CA PRO A 71 -12.49 8.63 -8.40
C PRO A 71 -11.81 8.93 -7.06
N ILE A 72 -12.13 8.18 -6.00
CA ILE A 72 -11.47 8.29 -4.69
C ILE A 72 -9.98 7.90 -4.81
N ILE A 73 -9.65 6.95 -5.67
CA ILE A 73 -8.30 6.43 -5.89
C ILE A 73 -7.49 7.29 -6.87
N ALA A 74 -8.10 8.30 -7.50
CA ALA A 74 -7.47 9.10 -8.54
C ALA A 74 -6.13 9.72 -8.09
N ASN A 75 -5.05 9.40 -8.83
CA ASN A 75 -3.67 9.85 -8.57
C ASN A 75 -3.07 9.40 -7.25
N VAL A 76 -3.59 8.33 -6.64
CA VAL A 76 -2.96 7.69 -5.50
C VAL A 76 -2.13 6.51 -6.02
N PRO A 77 -0.79 6.59 -6.05
CA PRO A 77 0.02 5.50 -6.61
C PRO A 77 0.15 4.31 -5.65
N ALA A 78 0.16 4.57 -4.35
CA ALA A 78 0.19 3.59 -3.27
C ALA A 78 -0.15 4.27 -1.94
N VAL A 79 -0.73 3.55 -0.98
CA VAL A 79 -1.05 4.04 0.37
C VAL A 79 -0.69 2.98 1.41
N THR A 80 -0.14 3.41 2.54
CA THR A 80 0.10 2.53 3.68
C THR A 80 -1.07 2.62 4.64
N LEU A 81 -1.67 1.48 5.01
CA LEU A 81 -2.67 1.40 6.06
C LEU A 81 -2.06 0.73 7.29
N ASN A 82 -2.01 1.48 8.40
CA ASN A 82 -1.40 1.03 9.64
C ASN A 82 -2.44 0.34 10.52
N TRP A 83 -2.12 -0.87 11.00
CA TRP A 83 -2.98 -1.64 11.92
C TRP A 83 -4.43 -1.71 11.45
N VAL A 84 -4.60 -2.09 10.19
CA VAL A 84 -5.88 -2.08 9.49
C VAL A 84 -6.68 -3.35 9.76
N SER A 85 -7.99 -3.19 9.92
CA SER A 85 -8.94 -4.30 10.00
C SER A 85 -9.62 -4.54 8.64
N PRO A 86 -10.00 -5.79 8.30
CA PRO A 86 -10.84 -6.05 7.15
C PRO A 86 -12.18 -5.32 7.23
N VAL A 87 -12.66 -4.80 6.11
CA VAL A 87 -13.93 -4.09 5.97
C VAL A 87 -14.78 -4.74 4.88
N VAL A 88 -15.88 -5.36 5.28
CA VAL A 88 -16.80 -6.05 4.38
C VAL A 88 -18.06 -5.20 4.21
N ALA A 89 -18.54 -5.04 2.98
CA ALA A 89 -19.78 -4.31 2.71
C ALA A 89 -20.75 -5.16 1.88
N HIS A 90 -22.03 -5.08 2.22
CA HIS A 90 -23.08 -5.88 1.60
C HIS A 90 -24.00 -5.02 0.72
N GLY A 91 -24.03 -5.29 -0.58
CA GLY A 91 -24.87 -4.58 -1.56
C GLY A 91 -24.63 -5.06 -2.99
N THR A 92 -25.24 -4.37 -3.96
CA THR A 92 -25.00 -4.62 -5.39
C THR A 92 -23.67 -4.03 -5.83
N GLY A 93 -22.83 -4.82 -6.50
CA GLY A 93 -21.48 -4.41 -6.94
C GLY A 93 -20.38 -5.36 -6.46
N ASN A 94 -20.60 -6.04 -5.33
CA ASN A 94 -19.67 -7.06 -4.81
C ASN A 94 -19.86 -8.45 -5.44
N GLU A 95 -20.53 -8.55 -6.60
CA GLU A 95 -20.82 -9.81 -7.31
C GLU A 95 -19.68 -10.28 -8.24
N ALA A 96 -18.53 -9.61 -8.21
CA ALA A 96 -17.33 -10.00 -8.94
C ALA A 96 -16.15 -10.05 -7.97
N ASP A 97 -16.07 -11.14 -7.22
CA ASP A 97 -14.86 -11.84 -6.75
C ASP A 97 -15.18 -12.60 -5.47
N ASP A 98 -16.02 -13.63 -5.64
CA ASP A 98 -16.24 -14.68 -4.64
C ASP A 98 -14.97 -15.53 -4.53
N HIS A 99 -14.00 -15.02 -3.77
CA HIS A 99 -12.80 -15.76 -3.36
C HIS A 99 -12.81 -16.12 -1.87
N THR A 100 -13.91 -15.86 -1.16
CA THR A 100 -14.08 -16.20 0.25
C THR A 100 -15.10 -17.33 0.43
N GLU A 101 -14.82 -18.49 -0.16
CA GLU A 101 -15.57 -19.72 0.11
C GLU A 101 -14.61 -20.87 0.46
N ALA A 102 -13.75 -20.71 1.48
CA ALA A 102 -13.06 -21.83 2.14
C ALA A 102 -12.25 -21.40 3.39
N ALA A 103 -12.88 -20.79 4.40
CA ALA A 103 -12.20 -20.51 5.68
C ALA A 103 -13.19 -20.02 6.76
N SER A 104 -14.09 -20.88 7.21
CA SER A 104 -14.91 -20.60 8.41
C SER A 104 -15.67 -21.86 8.85
N GLU A 105 -14.94 -22.89 9.24
CA GLU A 105 -15.51 -24.02 9.98
C GLU A 105 -14.66 -24.40 11.20
N GLU A 106 -14.01 -23.47 11.92
CA GLU A 106 -13.51 -23.80 13.27
C GLU A 106 -13.15 -22.62 14.21
N VAL A 107 -13.88 -21.50 14.22
CA VAL A 107 -13.84 -20.55 15.37
C VAL A 107 -15.22 -19.94 15.62
N THR A 108 -16.21 -20.77 15.96
CA THR A 108 -17.54 -20.31 16.44
C THR A 108 -17.90 -21.00 17.74
N GLU A 109 -17.20 -20.63 18.80
CA GLU A 109 -17.57 -20.76 20.22
C GLU A 109 -16.43 -19.98 20.90
N VAL A 110 -16.49 -18.66 21.14
CA VAL A 110 -17.00 -18.05 22.40
C VAL A 110 -17.34 -16.54 22.25
N VAL A 111 -17.64 -15.98 21.06
CA VAL A 111 -18.04 -14.55 20.92
C VAL A 111 -19.30 -14.33 20.08
N ALA A 112 -20.07 -15.38 19.80
CA ALA A 112 -21.31 -15.28 19.03
C ALA A 112 -22.53 -14.99 19.92
N GLU A 113 -22.59 -13.79 20.53
CA GLU A 113 -23.84 -13.29 21.11
C GLU A 113 -23.90 -11.76 21.18
N GLU A 114 -23.43 -10.98 20.18
CA GLU A 114 -23.89 -9.58 20.00
C GLU A 114 -23.58 -8.83 18.67
N ALA A 115 -23.34 -9.50 17.55
CA ALA A 115 -23.30 -8.81 16.23
C ALA A 115 -24.54 -9.18 15.41
N ALA A 116 -25.52 -8.27 15.36
CA ALA A 116 -26.58 -8.33 14.37
C ALA A 116 -25.94 -8.14 12.99
N GLY A 117 -25.80 -9.24 12.24
CA GLY A 117 -25.18 -9.25 10.92
C GLY A 117 -25.78 -8.20 9.99
N ALA A 118 -24.90 -7.50 9.27
CA ALA A 118 -25.23 -6.47 8.31
C ALA A 118 -26.23 -7.00 7.28
N VAL A 119 -27.32 -6.26 7.10
CA VAL A 119 -28.38 -6.65 6.16
C VAL A 119 -28.03 -6.12 4.79
N ALA A 120 -27.77 -7.03 3.85
CA ALA A 120 -27.55 -6.70 2.45
C ALA A 120 -28.78 -5.96 1.86
N ASP A 121 -28.55 -4.77 1.28
CA ASP A 121 -29.57 -3.99 0.59
C ASP A 121 -29.22 -3.92 -0.91
N PRO A 122 -30.01 -4.56 -1.80
CA PRO A 122 -29.73 -4.57 -3.23
C PRO A 122 -29.91 -3.19 -3.89
N GLY A 123 -30.39 -2.17 -3.17
CA GLY A 123 -30.43 -0.80 -3.64
C GLY A 123 -29.15 0.01 -3.39
N ARG A 124 -28.12 -0.58 -2.76
CA ARG A 124 -26.85 0.09 -2.46
C ARG A 124 -25.75 -0.40 -3.39
N GLU A 125 -25.08 0.55 -4.04
CA GLU A 125 -23.89 0.31 -4.84
C GLU A 125 -22.68 0.24 -3.91
N VAL A 126 -21.94 -0.87 -3.96
CA VAL A 126 -20.74 -1.10 -3.15
C VAL A 126 -19.54 -1.24 -4.06
N VAL A 127 -18.47 -0.51 -3.73
CA VAL A 127 -17.18 -0.58 -4.45
C VAL A 127 -16.07 -0.74 -3.42
N THR A 128 -15.29 -1.80 -3.56
CA THR A 128 -14.04 -1.99 -2.82
C THR A 128 -12.98 -1.02 -3.35
N LEU A 129 -12.39 -0.24 -2.45
CA LEU A 129 -11.44 0.82 -2.79
C LEU A 129 -10.00 0.35 -2.66
N LEU A 130 -9.70 -0.38 -1.58
CA LEU A 130 -8.36 -0.84 -1.23
C LEU A 130 -8.42 -2.29 -0.78
N GLU A 131 -7.47 -3.09 -1.23
CA GLU A 131 -7.33 -4.50 -0.93
C GLU A 131 -5.87 -4.81 -0.59
N SER A 132 -5.68 -5.80 0.28
CA SER A 132 -4.36 -6.33 0.60
C SER A 132 -3.81 -7.19 -0.54
N SER A 133 -2.55 -7.62 -0.44
CA SER A 133 -2.00 -8.64 -1.32
C SER A 133 -2.69 -10.01 -1.11
N PRO A 134 -2.59 -10.94 -2.06
CA PRO A 134 -3.08 -12.32 -1.90
C PRO A 134 -2.39 -13.10 -0.77
N ASP A 135 -1.21 -12.67 -0.34
CA ASP A 135 -0.44 -13.31 0.73
C ASP A 135 -0.74 -12.71 2.11
N ALA A 136 -1.72 -11.81 2.24
CA ALA A 136 -2.11 -11.29 3.53
C ALA A 136 -2.81 -12.34 4.41
N TRP A 137 -2.76 -12.15 5.72
CA TRP A 137 -3.48 -12.95 6.71
C TRP A 137 -4.02 -12.06 7.82
N THR A 138 -4.96 -12.59 8.61
CA THR A 138 -5.54 -11.87 9.74
C THR A 138 -5.04 -12.39 11.09
N SER A 139 -5.00 -11.52 12.09
CA SER A 139 -4.69 -11.88 13.47
C SER A 139 -5.63 -11.18 14.46
N PRO A 140 -6.20 -11.90 15.44
CA PRO A 140 -6.98 -11.28 16.53
C PRO A 140 -6.10 -10.72 17.64
N SER A 141 -4.77 -10.90 17.57
CA SER A 141 -3.85 -10.48 18.63
C SER A 141 -3.68 -8.97 18.64
N PRO A 142 -3.91 -8.27 19.77
CA PRO A 142 -3.64 -6.84 19.88
C PRO A 142 -2.14 -6.51 20.04
N VAL A 143 -1.27 -7.53 20.05
CA VAL A 143 0.17 -7.36 20.25
C VAL A 143 0.83 -6.97 18.94
N ILE A 144 1.33 -5.73 18.91
CA ILE A 144 1.98 -5.12 17.74
C ILE A 144 3.50 -5.04 17.86
N GLN A 145 4.08 -5.57 18.94
CA GLN A 145 5.53 -5.62 19.11
C GLN A 145 6.08 -6.89 18.46
N PRO A 146 7.04 -6.80 17.52
CA PRO A 146 7.65 -7.98 16.92
C PRO A 146 8.48 -8.74 17.95
N ASP A 147 8.37 -10.07 17.91
CA ASP A 147 9.21 -11.03 18.63
C ASP A 147 10.05 -11.81 17.62
N GLY A 148 11.24 -11.28 17.32
CA GLY A 148 12.19 -11.92 16.39
C GLY A 148 12.84 -13.19 16.94
N GLU A 149 12.76 -13.47 18.25
CA GLU A 149 13.26 -14.72 18.83
C GLU A 149 12.28 -15.87 18.54
N ALA A 150 10.98 -15.61 18.69
CA ALA A 150 9.92 -16.57 18.40
C ALA A 150 9.62 -16.68 16.90
N TYR A 151 9.66 -15.55 16.17
CA TYR A 151 9.25 -15.45 14.77
C TYR A 151 10.31 -14.71 13.94
N PRO A 152 11.29 -15.43 13.36
CA PRO A 152 12.46 -14.80 12.73
C PRO A 152 12.21 -13.96 11.47
N GLU A 153 11.09 -14.19 10.77
CA GLU A 153 10.79 -13.52 9.50
C GLU A 153 10.19 -12.13 9.73
N PHE A 154 8.96 -12.08 10.25
CA PHE A 154 8.21 -10.84 10.47
C PHE A 154 8.08 -10.43 11.94
N GLY A 155 8.59 -11.23 12.89
CA GLY A 155 8.36 -11.00 14.31
C GLY A 155 6.94 -11.30 14.80
N PHE A 156 6.10 -11.89 13.94
CA PHE A 156 4.71 -12.22 14.24
C PHE A 156 4.37 -13.66 13.82
N PRO A 157 3.39 -14.31 14.48
CA PRO A 157 2.94 -15.63 14.07
C PRO A 157 2.41 -15.59 12.62
N PRO A 158 2.81 -16.55 11.76
CA PRO A 158 2.26 -16.64 10.42
C PRO A 158 0.78 -17.05 10.48
N GLY A 159 -0.03 -16.49 9.59
CA GLY A 159 -1.42 -16.91 9.41
C GLY A 159 -1.51 -18.24 8.68
N GLU A 160 -2.45 -19.07 9.10
CA GLU A 160 -2.76 -20.35 8.46
C GLU A 160 -3.55 -20.13 7.16
N GLU A 161 -4.40 -19.11 7.14
CA GLU A 161 -5.25 -18.73 6.01
C GLU A 161 -4.72 -17.46 5.36
N ARG A 162 -4.36 -17.58 4.08
CA ARG A 162 -3.88 -16.48 3.23
C ARG A 162 -4.99 -16.06 2.28
N GLY A 163 -5.13 -14.77 2.06
CA GLY A 163 -6.09 -14.26 1.08
C GLY A 163 -6.18 -12.75 1.07
N VAL A 164 -6.71 -12.23 -0.04
CA VAL A 164 -7.01 -10.81 -0.22
C VAL A 164 -8.03 -10.37 0.82
N GLN A 165 -7.74 -9.27 1.51
CA GLN A 165 -8.60 -8.66 2.51
C GLN A 165 -9.08 -7.29 1.99
N PRO A 166 -10.38 -7.00 1.97
CA PRO A 166 -10.87 -5.66 1.68
C PRO A 166 -10.54 -4.73 2.84
N LEU A 167 -9.88 -3.60 2.57
CA LEU A 167 -9.36 -2.69 3.60
C LEU A 167 -10.10 -1.34 3.63
N ALA A 168 -10.75 -0.98 2.52
CA ALA A 168 -11.59 0.19 2.43
C ALA A 168 -12.69 -0.01 1.39
N VAL A 169 -13.88 0.53 1.67
CA VAL A 169 -15.06 0.39 0.82
C VAL A 169 -15.77 1.74 0.69
N SER A 170 -16.46 1.93 -0.43
CA SER A 170 -17.45 2.98 -0.60
C SER A 170 -18.83 2.38 -0.86
N VAL A 171 -19.83 2.98 -0.24
CA VAL A 171 -21.23 2.60 -0.37
C VAL A 171 -22.02 3.83 -0.81
N ARG A 172 -22.81 3.67 -1.85
CA ARG A 172 -23.70 4.72 -2.36
C ARG A 172 -25.12 4.21 -2.41
N GLY A 173 -26.05 5.03 -1.95
CA GLY A 173 -27.47 4.70 -1.98
C GLY A 173 -28.24 5.35 -0.85
N ARG A 174 -29.40 4.78 -0.55
CA ARG A 174 -30.24 5.21 0.57
C ARG A 174 -29.90 4.44 1.84
N PHE A 175 -29.82 5.16 2.95
CA PHE A 175 -29.59 4.64 4.29
C PHE A 175 -30.78 5.00 5.18
N ASP A 176 -31.32 4.01 5.87
CA ASP A 176 -32.18 4.24 7.03
C ASP A 176 -31.29 4.67 8.20
N SER A 177 -31.71 5.68 8.97
CA SER A 177 -30.91 6.24 10.05
C SER A 177 -30.86 5.28 11.23
N PHE A 178 -29.65 5.00 11.74
CA PHE A 178 -29.45 4.22 12.97
C PHE A 178 -30.19 4.84 14.17
N PHE A 179 -30.37 6.15 14.15
CA PHE A 179 -31.05 6.92 15.20
C PHE A 179 -32.55 7.14 14.91
N ALA A 180 -33.10 6.54 13.85
CA ALA A 180 -34.52 6.66 13.54
C ALA A 180 -35.38 6.23 14.74
N GLY A 181 -36.30 7.10 15.14
CA GLY A 181 -37.18 6.88 16.30
C GLY A 181 -36.49 6.96 17.68
N GLN A 182 -35.19 7.24 17.77
CA GLN A 182 -34.50 7.47 19.04
C GLN A 182 -34.70 8.93 19.51
N PRO A 183 -34.86 9.17 20.82
CA PRO A 183 -35.01 10.53 21.35
C PRO A 183 -33.72 11.34 21.16
N SER A 184 -33.84 12.58 20.70
CA SER A 184 -32.67 13.43 20.44
C SER A 184 -31.93 13.78 21.74
N PRO A 185 -30.60 13.58 21.82
CA PRO A 185 -29.82 14.02 22.98
C PRO A 185 -29.93 15.52 23.25
N LEU A 186 -30.12 16.33 22.20
CA LEU A 186 -30.30 17.78 22.32
C LEU A 186 -31.63 18.14 22.96
N GLU A 187 -32.69 17.38 22.67
CA GLU A 187 -33.99 17.57 23.32
C GLU A 187 -33.92 17.16 24.80
N ALA A 188 -33.21 16.06 25.10
CA ALA A 188 -32.96 15.63 26.48
C ALA A 188 -32.15 16.67 27.27
N ALA A 189 -31.07 17.20 26.70
CA ALA A 189 -30.23 18.23 27.33
C ALA A 189 -30.98 19.57 27.51
N ALA A 190 -31.84 19.94 26.56
CA ALA A 190 -32.71 21.11 26.70
C ALA A 190 -33.77 20.91 27.78
N ALA A 191 -34.37 19.71 27.88
CA ALA A 191 -35.31 19.36 28.95
C ALA A 191 -34.65 19.33 30.34
N ALA A 192 -33.37 18.95 30.40
CA ALA A 192 -32.54 19.01 31.61
C ALA A 192 -32.07 20.45 31.97
N GLY A 193 -32.30 21.43 31.09
CA GLY A 193 -31.90 22.82 31.31
C GLY A 193 -30.39 23.08 31.14
N GLU A 194 -29.64 22.15 30.55
CA GLU A 194 -28.20 22.25 30.32
C GLU A 194 -27.88 23.13 29.10
N ILE A 195 -28.76 23.13 28.11
CA ILE A 195 -28.66 23.97 26.92
C ILE A 195 -29.96 24.76 26.67
N PRO A 196 -29.89 25.95 26.05
CA PRO A 196 -31.08 26.68 25.64
C PRO A 196 -31.91 25.86 24.65
N ALA A 197 -33.22 25.82 24.83
CA ALA A 197 -34.12 25.20 23.85
C ALA A 197 -34.04 25.97 22.52
N VAL A 198 -33.45 25.34 21.50
CA VAL A 198 -33.39 25.91 20.14
C VAL A 198 -34.67 25.52 19.39
N SER A 199 -35.33 26.50 18.78
CA SER A 199 -36.51 26.29 17.94
C SER A 199 -36.24 26.79 16.51
N PRO A 200 -36.60 26.03 15.46
CA PRO A 200 -37.22 24.70 15.53
C PRO A 200 -36.22 23.64 16.01
N ALA A 201 -36.71 22.65 16.77
CA ALA A 201 -35.96 21.44 17.04
C ALA A 201 -35.72 20.76 15.68
N THR A 202 -34.46 20.65 15.26
CA THR A 202 -34.08 19.81 14.13
C THR A 202 -34.45 18.38 14.48
N SER A 203 -35.57 17.89 13.94
CA SER A 203 -35.97 16.49 14.08
C SER A 203 -34.89 15.60 13.48
N ALA A 204 -34.64 14.46 14.11
CA ALA A 204 -33.74 13.45 13.57
C ALA A 204 -34.15 13.11 12.14
N ILE A 205 -33.17 13.00 11.25
CA ILE A 205 -33.39 12.54 9.88
C ILE A 205 -33.58 11.03 9.96
N ASP A 206 -34.75 10.55 9.58
CA ASP A 206 -35.04 9.11 9.61
C ASP A 206 -34.37 8.36 8.44
N GLN A 207 -34.16 9.03 7.30
CA GLN A 207 -33.66 8.40 6.07
C GLN A 207 -32.86 9.39 5.22
N SER A 208 -31.80 8.90 4.57
CA SER A 208 -30.99 9.68 3.63
C SER A 208 -31.65 9.78 2.25
N PRO A 209 -31.21 10.73 1.39
CA PRO A 209 -31.46 10.67 -0.04
C PRO A 209 -30.80 9.43 -0.69
N GLU A 210 -31.23 9.08 -1.91
CA GLU A 210 -30.61 8.01 -2.73
C GLU A 210 -29.19 8.35 -3.20
N SER A 211 -28.81 9.63 -3.19
CA SER A 211 -27.47 10.08 -3.55
C SER A 211 -26.47 10.03 -2.39
N ALA A 212 -26.89 9.57 -1.20
CA ALA A 212 -26.02 9.53 -0.05
C ALA A 212 -24.84 8.57 -0.27
N ARG A 213 -23.72 8.90 0.36
CA ARG A 213 -22.41 8.31 0.15
C ARG A 213 -21.77 8.06 1.51
N LEU A 214 -21.16 6.89 1.64
CA LEU A 214 -20.40 6.46 2.81
C LEU A 214 -19.07 5.90 2.33
N VAL A 215 -17.97 6.33 2.96
CA VAL A 215 -16.63 5.76 2.74
C VAL A 215 -16.13 5.26 4.08
N VAL A 216 -15.64 4.04 4.12
CA VAL A 216 -15.12 3.41 5.35
C VAL A 216 -13.70 2.91 5.07
N PHE A 217 -12.78 3.28 5.96
CA PHE A 217 -11.41 2.76 5.99
C PHE A 217 -11.25 1.92 7.25
N GLY A 218 -10.64 0.74 7.13
CA GLY A 218 -10.42 -0.17 8.26
C GLY A 218 -9.31 0.26 9.22
N SER A 219 -8.69 1.43 9.01
CA SER A 219 -7.62 1.97 9.84
C SER A 219 -7.99 3.36 10.35
N GLY A 220 -7.88 3.56 11.67
CA GLY A 220 -7.95 4.88 12.29
C GLY A 220 -6.60 5.61 12.32
N ASP A 221 -5.49 4.88 12.16
CA ASP A 221 -4.14 5.39 12.37
C ASP A 221 -3.40 5.78 11.09
N PHE A 222 -3.91 5.43 9.90
CA PHE A 222 -3.27 5.82 8.63
C PHE A 222 -3.19 7.35 8.40
N LEU A 223 -3.91 8.13 9.23
CA LEU A 223 -3.90 9.61 9.24
C LEU A 223 -3.34 10.20 10.54
N ASN A 224 -2.58 9.42 11.33
CA ASN A 224 -2.06 9.83 12.62
C ASN A 224 -0.74 10.61 12.48
N ASP A 225 -0.62 11.74 13.19
CA ASP A 225 0.61 12.56 13.21
C ASP A 225 1.86 11.77 13.62
N THR A 226 1.70 10.81 14.54
CA THR A 226 2.80 9.93 14.99
C THR A 226 3.25 9.05 13.82
N VAL A 227 2.31 8.45 13.10
CA VAL A 227 2.60 7.65 11.91
C VAL A 227 3.28 8.51 10.83
N PHE A 228 2.77 9.71 10.56
CA PHE A 228 3.40 10.64 9.62
C PHE A 228 4.83 11.04 10.02
N SER A 229 5.07 11.23 11.32
CA SER A 229 6.41 11.55 11.84
C SER A 229 7.41 10.39 11.65
N ILE A 230 6.93 9.15 11.64
CA ILE A 230 7.73 7.94 11.40
C ILE A 230 7.95 7.77 9.90
N SER A 231 6.88 7.78 9.09
CA SER A 231 6.97 7.61 7.63
C SER A 231 7.84 8.69 6.97
N SER A 232 7.77 9.94 7.43
CA SER A 232 8.60 11.03 6.88
C SER A 232 10.11 10.87 7.10
N GLN A 233 10.54 10.00 8.02
CA GLN A 233 11.95 9.66 8.22
C GLN A 233 12.46 8.64 7.20
N ILE A 234 11.57 7.84 6.62
CA ILE A 234 11.89 6.74 5.69
C ILE A 234 11.59 7.17 4.25
N SER A 235 10.36 7.60 4.01
CA SER A 235 9.81 7.92 2.68
C SER A 235 9.01 9.21 2.74
N PHE A 236 9.57 10.29 2.18
CA PHE A 236 8.94 11.62 2.19
C PHE A 236 7.57 11.63 1.50
N ASP A 237 7.34 10.79 0.50
CA ASP A 237 6.14 10.88 -0.35
C ASP A 237 4.94 10.05 0.14
N ARG A 238 5.15 9.08 1.04
CA ARG A 238 4.09 8.11 1.42
C ARG A 238 2.93 8.74 2.17
N TYR A 239 3.21 9.62 3.13
CA TYR A 239 2.15 10.31 3.88
C TYR A 239 1.33 11.26 2.98
N LEU A 240 1.93 11.82 1.94
CA LEU A 240 1.23 12.69 0.98
C LEU A 240 0.15 11.91 0.23
N ASN A 241 0.38 10.62 -0.04
CA ASN A 241 -0.62 9.77 -0.69
C ASN A 241 -1.81 9.50 0.23
N SER A 242 -1.60 9.25 1.53
CA SER A 242 -2.68 9.11 2.52
C SER A 242 -3.52 10.38 2.62
N LEU A 243 -2.88 11.55 2.61
CA LEU A 243 -3.57 12.85 2.61
C LEU A 243 -4.33 13.09 1.29
N GLN A 244 -3.76 12.73 0.15
CA GLN A 244 -4.42 12.85 -1.16
C GLN A 244 -5.65 11.94 -1.24
N LEU A 245 -5.54 10.70 -0.74
CA LEU A 245 -6.65 9.75 -0.67
C LEU A 245 -7.79 10.29 0.18
N LEU A 246 -7.49 10.83 1.37
CA LEU A 246 -8.48 11.47 2.23
C LEU A 246 -9.14 12.67 1.53
N GLN A 247 -8.34 13.52 0.88
CA GLN A 247 -8.86 14.66 0.13
C GLN A 247 -9.81 14.20 -0.98
N ASN A 248 -9.44 13.17 -1.75
CA ASN A 248 -10.31 12.62 -2.79
C ASN A 248 -11.61 12.04 -2.21
N ALA A 249 -11.53 11.35 -1.06
CA ALA A 249 -12.71 10.81 -0.38
C ALA A 249 -13.64 11.92 0.11
N VAL A 250 -13.10 13.03 0.62
CA VAL A 250 -13.87 14.22 1.03
C VAL A 250 -14.49 14.91 -0.19
N ASP A 251 -13.71 15.17 -1.23
CA ASP A 251 -14.18 15.77 -2.50
C ASP A 251 -15.34 14.93 -3.08
N TRP A 252 -15.20 13.59 -3.08
CA TRP A 252 -16.24 12.67 -3.53
C TRP A 252 -17.46 12.66 -2.63
N SER A 253 -17.30 12.73 -1.31
CA SER A 253 -18.40 12.74 -0.35
C SER A 253 -19.24 14.03 -0.40
N VAL A 254 -18.64 15.14 -0.82
CA VAL A 254 -19.29 16.47 -0.94
C VAL A 254 -19.79 16.74 -2.38
N GLU A 255 -19.74 15.73 -3.26
CA GLU A 255 -20.19 15.77 -4.65
C GLU A 255 -19.42 16.73 -5.60
N ASP A 256 -18.16 17.06 -5.31
CA ASP A 256 -17.31 17.81 -6.24
C ASP A 256 -16.60 16.88 -7.26
N LEU A 257 -17.41 16.18 -8.07
CA LEU A 257 -16.91 15.18 -9.02
C LEU A 257 -16.26 15.80 -10.26
N ASP A 258 -16.66 17.02 -10.64
CA ASP A 258 -16.14 17.72 -11.84
C ASP A 258 -14.64 18.06 -11.69
N LEU A 259 -14.16 18.30 -10.47
CA LEU A 259 -12.74 18.54 -10.20
C LEU A 259 -11.90 17.26 -10.08
N LEU A 260 -12.51 16.14 -9.65
CA LEU A 260 -11.83 14.85 -9.54
C LEU A 260 -11.51 14.23 -10.91
N ASP A 261 -12.44 14.30 -11.87
CA ASP A 261 -12.25 13.74 -13.23
C ASP A 261 -11.17 14.49 -14.04
N ILE A 262 -10.92 15.77 -13.72
CA ILE A 262 -9.83 16.55 -14.32
C ILE A 262 -8.49 16.18 -13.68
N ARG A 263 -8.45 15.96 -12.35
CA ARG A 263 -7.24 15.55 -11.62
C ARG A 263 -6.78 14.15 -12.05
N ALA A 264 -7.71 13.21 -12.25
CA ALA A 264 -7.44 11.80 -12.59
C ALA A 264 -6.68 11.56 -13.91
N ARG A 265 -6.58 12.57 -14.80
CA ARG A 265 -5.85 12.46 -16.08
C ARG A 265 -4.34 12.61 -15.97
N GLY A 266 -3.78 12.77 -14.77
CA GLY A 266 -2.35 12.72 -14.50
C GLY A 266 -1.87 11.27 -14.32
N SER A 267 -1.13 10.72 -15.29
CA SER A 267 -0.52 9.40 -15.12
C SER A 267 0.67 9.47 -14.16
N TYR A 268 0.62 8.77 -13.03
CA TYR A 268 1.77 8.56 -12.15
C TYR A 268 2.47 7.24 -12.44
N ALA A 269 3.76 7.17 -12.14
CA ALA A 269 4.59 5.99 -12.34
C ALA A 269 4.12 4.89 -11.38
N ARG A 270 3.73 3.73 -11.95
CA ARG A 270 3.45 2.52 -11.16
C ARG A 270 4.69 2.15 -10.36
N VAL A 271 4.54 2.03 -9.04
CA VAL A 271 5.59 1.48 -8.17
C VAL A 271 5.76 0.02 -8.57
N LEU A 272 7.00 -0.38 -8.87
CA LEU A 272 7.31 -1.77 -9.21
C LEU A 272 7.13 -2.66 -7.97
N GLU A 273 6.59 -3.85 -8.17
CA GLU A 273 6.59 -4.92 -7.15
C GLU A 273 8.02 -5.20 -6.68
N PRO A 274 8.27 -5.42 -5.37
CA PRO A 274 9.58 -5.80 -4.89
C PRO A 274 9.85 -7.23 -5.37
N LEU A 275 11.00 -7.46 -6.00
CA LEU A 275 11.38 -8.82 -6.42
C LEU A 275 11.89 -9.60 -5.20
N GLU A 276 11.62 -10.90 -5.16
CA GLU A 276 12.28 -11.76 -4.20
C GLU A 276 13.80 -11.78 -4.46
N THR A 277 14.61 -11.96 -3.42
CA THR A 277 16.09 -11.98 -3.51
C THR A 277 16.62 -12.95 -4.59
N SER A 278 15.90 -14.05 -4.82
CA SER A 278 16.24 -15.06 -5.82
C SER A 278 15.99 -14.57 -7.26
N GLU A 279 14.89 -13.85 -7.48
CA GLU A 279 14.52 -13.25 -8.76
C GLU A 279 15.42 -12.07 -9.10
N GLU A 280 15.70 -11.21 -8.11
CA GLU A 280 16.66 -10.12 -8.23
C GLU A 280 18.03 -10.65 -8.70
N SER A 281 18.54 -11.69 -8.02
CA SER A 281 19.82 -12.32 -8.35
C SER A 281 19.81 -12.93 -9.77
N PHE A 282 18.70 -13.57 -10.18
CA PHE A 282 18.58 -14.13 -11.52
C PHE A 282 18.63 -13.06 -12.60
N TRP A 283 17.89 -11.95 -12.43
CA TRP A 283 17.88 -10.83 -13.35
C TRP A 283 19.23 -10.11 -13.40
N GLU A 284 19.90 -9.96 -12.25
CA GLU A 284 21.23 -9.40 -12.17
C GLU A 284 22.25 -10.25 -12.95
N ILE A 285 22.22 -11.58 -12.77
CA ILE A 285 23.09 -12.53 -13.49
C ILE A 285 22.84 -12.44 -15.01
N ILE A 286 21.58 -12.42 -15.44
CA ILE A 286 21.25 -12.29 -16.87
C ILE A 286 21.81 -10.97 -17.41
N ASN A 287 21.60 -9.86 -16.72
CA ASN A 287 22.03 -8.55 -17.17
C ASN A 287 23.56 -8.49 -17.33
N TYR A 288 24.31 -8.95 -16.31
CA TYR A 288 25.78 -9.04 -16.43
C TYR A 288 26.23 -10.04 -17.49
N GLY A 289 25.52 -11.17 -17.65
CA GLY A 289 25.79 -12.15 -18.69
C GLY A 289 25.66 -11.55 -20.09
N VAL A 290 24.60 -10.77 -20.33
CA VAL A 290 24.38 -10.05 -21.60
C VAL A 290 25.49 -9.03 -21.85
N VAL A 291 25.87 -8.24 -20.84
CA VAL A 291 26.97 -7.26 -20.97
C VAL A 291 28.29 -7.96 -21.28
N LEU A 292 28.61 -9.06 -20.59
CA LEU A 292 29.84 -9.82 -20.82
C LEU A 292 29.88 -10.42 -22.24
N LEU A 293 28.77 -11.00 -22.70
CA LEU A 293 28.64 -11.52 -24.06
C LEU A 293 28.80 -10.42 -25.10
N ALA A 294 28.22 -9.24 -24.88
CA ALA A 294 28.38 -8.10 -25.77
C ALA A 294 29.84 -7.64 -25.86
N LEU A 295 30.56 -7.57 -24.73
CA LEU A 295 31.99 -7.24 -24.70
C LEU A 295 32.85 -8.29 -25.42
N LEU A 296 32.57 -9.59 -25.21
CA LEU A 296 33.25 -10.67 -25.92
C LEU A 296 32.99 -10.60 -27.43
N ALA A 297 31.75 -10.36 -27.84
CA ALA A 297 31.40 -10.21 -29.25
C ALA A 297 32.16 -9.04 -29.89
N ILE A 298 32.21 -7.88 -29.23
CA ILE A 298 32.97 -6.72 -29.70
C ILE A 298 34.47 -7.05 -29.80
N GLY A 299 35.03 -7.70 -28.77
CA GLY A 299 36.44 -8.11 -28.76
C GLY A 299 36.78 -9.11 -29.87
N LEU A 300 35.92 -10.09 -30.12
CA LEU A 300 36.08 -11.08 -31.20
C LEU A 300 35.96 -10.42 -32.58
N ILE A 301 34.99 -9.53 -32.77
CA ILE A 301 34.82 -8.77 -34.02
C ILE A 301 36.05 -7.90 -34.28
N TRP A 302 36.56 -7.21 -33.26
CA TRP A 302 37.76 -6.37 -33.38
C TRP A 302 39.00 -7.22 -33.70
N ALA A 303 39.19 -8.35 -33.01
CA ALA A 303 40.29 -9.27 -33.28
C ALA A 303 40.22 -9.88 -34.69
N ALA A 304 39.02 -10.22 -35.16
CA ALA A 304 38.80 -10.71 -36.52
C ALA A 304 39.11 -9.64 -37.57
N ARG A 305 38.67 -8.39 -37.34
CA ARG A 305 39.01 -7.25 -38.20
C ARG A 305 40.52 -7.02 -38.29
N ARG A 306 41.21 -6.99 -37.14
CA ARG A 306 42.64 -6.75 -37.07
C ARG A 306 43.46 -7.84 -37.78
N ARG A 307 43.00 -9.09 -37.73
CA ARG A 307 43.64 -10.20 -38.47
C ARG A 307 43.44 -10.12 -39.98
N ASN A 308 42.44 -9.36 -40.44
CA ASN A 308 42.11 -9.19 -41.85
C ASN A 308 42.61 -7.86 -42.43
N GLU A 309 43.40 -7.09 -41.67
CA GLU A 309 44.10 -5.90 -42.15
C GLU A 309 45.33 -6.35 -42.96
N THR A 310 45.31 -6.11 -44.27
CA THR A 310 46.44 -6.42 -45.16
C THR A 310 47.63 -5.53 -44.79
N PRO A 311 48.83 -6.11 -44.56
CA PRO A 311 50.03 -5.34 -44.25
C PRO A 311 50.28 -4.29 -45.34
N MET A 312 50.48 -3.03 -44.95
CA MET A 312 50.90 -2.00 -45.91
C MET A 312 52.27 -2.37 -46.46
N GLU A 313 52.36 -2.39 -47.79
CA GLU A 313 53.62 -2.60 -48.50
C GLU A 313 54.59 -1.48 -48.10
N LEU A 314 55.75 -1.87 -47.58
CA LEU A 314 56.77 -0.91 -47.18
C LEU A 314 57.28 -0.22 -48.45
N VAL A 315 57.06 1.08 -48.54
CA VAL A 315 57.71 1.90 -49.56
C VAL A 315 59.22 1.79 -49.33
N GLU A 316 59.92 1.15 -50.26
CA GLU A 316 61.39 1.09 -50.24
C GLU A 316 61.92 2.53 -50.16
N SER A 317 62.67 2.83 -49.10
CA SER A 317 63.39 4.08 -49.00
C SER A 317 64.41 4.15 -50.13
N GLU A 318 64.21 5.07 -51.06
CA GLU A 318 65.23 5.48 -52.04
C GLU A 318 66.59 5.63 -51.33
N PRO A 319 67.66 5.03 -51.86
CA PRO A 319 68.98 5.15 -51.25
C PRO A 319 69.41 6.63 -51.26
N ASP A 320 69.79 7.12 -50.08
CA ASP A 320 70.31 8.46 -49.85
C ASP A 320 71.59 8.68 -50.69
N PRO A 321 71.62 9.66 -51.62
CA PRO A 321 72.76 9.90 -52.50
C PRO A 321 74.01 10.44 -51.78
N SER A 322 73.96 10.66 -50.46
CA SER A 322 75.09 11.21 -49.69
C SER A 322 76.24 10.23 -49.39
N GLN A 323 76.17 8.96 -49.82
CA GLN A 323 77.25 7.98 -49.59
C GLN A 323 78.26 7.83 -50.75
N GLU A 324 78.05 8.46 -51.92
CA GLU A 324 79.02 8.38 -53.04
C GLU A 324 80.17 9.40 -52.96
N GLU A 325 80.08 10.46 -52.14
CA GLU A 325 81.11 11.52 -52.13
C GLU A 325 82.34 11.25 -51.25
N SER A 326 82.38 10.20 -50.42
CA SER A 326 83.53 9.97 -49.51
C SER A 326 84.70 9.15 -50.10
N SER A 327 84.62 8.72 -51.36
CA SER A 327 85.70 7.94 -52.02
C SER A 327 86.60 8.76 -52.95
N HIS A 328 86.36 10.07 -53.10
CA HIS A 328 87.19 10.98 -53.89
C HIS A 328 87.93 12.03 -53.04
N GLU A 329 88.55 11.62 -51.93
CA GLU A 329 89.56 12.46 -51.28
C GLU A 329 90.72 11.60 -50.77
N GLN A 330 91.54 11.12 -51.72
CA GLN A 330 92.95 10.82 -51.48
C GLN A 330 93.78 11.81 -52.30
N ALA A 331 94.51 12.71 -51.64
CA ALA A 331 95.79 13.27 -52.09
C ALA A 331 96.44 14.11 -50.99
#